data_AF-A0AAN7AXG1-F1
#
_entry.id   AF-A0AAN7AXG1-F1
#
_cell.length_a   1.000
_cell.length_b   1.000
_cell.length_c   1.000
_cell.angle_alpha   90.00
_cell.angle_beta   90.00
_cell.angle_gamma   90.00
#
_symmetry.space_group_name_H-M   'P 1'
#
loop_
_entity.id
_entity.type
_entity.pdbx_description
1 polymer ?
#
loop_
_entity_poly.entity_id
_entity_poly.type
_entity_poly.pdbx_seq_one_letter_code
_entity_poly.pdbx_strand_id
1 'polypeptide(L)'
;MISAALFTTLLLLPLSTLAQRTPFENLILADCGIGLGHNGGSTSREMIYYSGDVWTGNGLETNRPKMMVNVPWSGQYPWGQKGGVSATMPNGDVFTVHINPAIKDPNAAGDAWHKYELDKPLKCYSYHYNWVYRLDDGKWCSSAYVCNHRGQAYVKPEKPEVPKCDAL
;
A
#
# COMPACT_ATOMS: atom_id res chain seq x y z
N MET A 1 43.41 -15.50 45.23
CA MET A 1 42.24 -15.85 44.39
C MET A 1 41.75 -14.58 43.73
N ILE A 2 42.03 -14.36 42.45
CA ILE A 2 41.49 -13.22 41.67
C ILE A 2 40.72 -13.84 40.52
N SER A 3 39.40 -13.71 40.55
CA SER A 3 38.50 -14.24 39.54
C SER A 3 38.37 -13.21 38.42
N ALA A 4 38.86 -13.55 37.22
CA ALA A 4 38.73 -12.70 36.05
C ALA A 4 37.31 -12.87 35.45
N ALA A 5 36.49 -11.83 35.53
CA ALA A 5 35.22 -11.78 34.82
C ALA A 5 35.46 -11.42 33.34
N LEU A 6 35.18 -12.36 32.45
CA LEU A 6 35.21 -12.15 31.00
C LEU A 6 33.95 -11.37 30.59
N PHE A 7 34.09 -10.07 30.30
CA PHE A 7 33.02 -9.29 29.67
C PHE A 7 33.11 -9.46 28.15
N THR A 8 32.23 -10.29 27.58
CA THR A 8 32.06 -10.41 26.14
C THR A 8 31.13 -9.29 25.66
N THR A 9 31.69 -8.19 25.16
CA THR A 9 30.93 -7.10 24.52
C THR A 9 30.43 -7.56 23.16
N LEU A 10 29.14 -7.91 23.08
CA LEU A 10 28.45 -8.19 21.83
C LEU A 10 28.23 -6.87 21.08
N LEU A 11 29.04 -6.60 20.05
CA LEU A 11 28.84 -5.46 19.15
C LEU A 11 27.55 -5.67 18.33
N LEU A 12 26.48 -5.01 18.73
CA LEU A 12 25.29 -4.80 17.90
C LEU A 12 25.64 -3.78 16.82
N LEU A 13 26.00 -4.25 15.63
CA LEU A 13 26.14 -3.41 14.44
C LEU A 13 24.77 -2.78 14.12
N PRO A 14 24.64 -1.45 14.07
CA PRO A 14 23.40 -0.84 13.61
C PRO A 14 23.25 -1.17 12.13
N LEU A 15 22.22 -1.95 11.78
CA LEU A 15 21.74 -2.09 10.42
C LEU A 15 21.27 -0.71 9.96
N SER A 16 22.18 0.06 9.34
CA SER A 16 21.82 1.26 8.61
C SER A 16 20.93 0.82 7.45
N THR A 17 19.61 0.95 7.63
CA THR A 17 18.65 0.80 6.54
C THR A 17 18.94 1.91 5.54
N LEU A 18 19.67 1.58 4.47
CA LEU A 18 19.80 2.44 3.31
C LEU A 18 18.39 2.83 2.88
N ALA A 19 18.10 4.13 2.86
CA ALA A 19 16.88 4.64 2.27
C ALA A 19 16.86 4.19 0.80
N GLN A 20 16.04 3.18 0.49
CA GLN A 20 15.90 2.70 -0.86
C GLN A 20 14.94 3.65 -1.57
N ARG A 21 15.45 4.42 -2.52
CA ARG A 21 14.64 5.32 -3.34
C ARG A 21 13.61 4.51 -4.14
N THR A 22 12.33 4.86 -4.03
CA THR A 22 11.21 4.06 -4.57
C THR A 22 10.27 4.89 -5.44
N PRO A 23 10.75 5.50 -6.54
CA PRO A 23 10.01 6.52 -7.28
C PRO A 23 8.76 5.99 -8.02
N PHE A 24 8.62 4.67 -8.14
CA PHE A 24 7.50 4.01 -8.81
C PHE A 24 6.60 3.22 -7.88
N GLU A 25 6.79 3.33 -6.57
CA GLU A 25 5.98 2.58 -5.63
C GLU A 25 4.53 3.05 -5.59
N ASN A 26 3.67 2.13 -5.18
CA ASN A 26 2.28 2.39 -4.92
C ASN A 26 1.90 1.76 -3.58
N LEU A 27 1.18 2.53 -2.77
CA LEU A 27 0.50 2.03 -1.58
C LEU A 27 -1.02 2.07 -1.84
N ILE A 28 -1.67 0.92 -1.77
CA ILE A 28 -3.12 0.81 -1.92
C ILE A 28 -3.74 0.66 -0.54
N LEU A 29 -4.73 1.50 -0.25
CA LEU A 29 -5.62 1.32 0.88
C LEU A 29 -6.84 0.57 0.37
N ALA A 30 -7.01 -0.68 0.78
CA ALA A 30 -7.98 -1.60 0.18
C ALA A 30 -9.02 -2.08 1.19
N ASP A 31 -10.27 -2.16 0.73
CA ASP A 31 -11.38 -2.78 1.44
C ASP A 31 -11.60 -4.19 0.91
N CYS A 32 -11.56 -5.17 1.80
CA CYS A 32 -11.66 -6.59 1.42
C CYS A 32 -12.91 -7.26 2.00
N GLY A 33 -13.54 -8.10 1.17
CA GLY A 33 -14.81 -8.74 1.52
C GLY A 33 -15.98 -7.77 1.59
N ILE A 34 -16.02 -6.77 0.71
CA ILE A 34 -17.18 -5.87 0.56
C ILE A 34 -18.44 -6.72 0.30
N GLY A 35 -19.55 -6.37 0.96
CA GLY A 35 -20.80 -7.12 0.91
C GLY A 35 -20.89 -8.24 1.94
N LEU A 36 -19.79 -8.63 2.58
CA LEU A 36 -19.74 -9.72 3.56
C LEU A 36 -19.74 -9.22 5.01
N GLY A 37 -19.48 -7.93 5.23
CA GLY A 37 -19.49 -7.29 6.55
C GLY A 37 -20.87 -6.76 6.95
N HIS A 38 -20.93 -6.15 8.14
CA HIS A 38 -22.14 -5.51 8.66
C HIS A 38 -22.67 -4.47 7.67
N ASN A 39 -23.98 -4.52 7.38
CA ASN A 39 -24.67 -3.68 6.40
C ASN A 39 -24.05 -3.69 4.98
N GLY A 40 -23.41 -4.79 4.58
CA GLY A 40 -22.76 -4.91 3.27
C GLY A 40 -21.39 -4.23 3.19
N GLY A 41 -20.82 -3.80 4.32
CA GLY A 41 -19.47 -3.25 4.38
C GLY A 41 -18.38 -4.30 4.16
N SER A 42 -17.12 -3.87 4.20
CA SER A 42 -15.95 -4.75 4.14
C SER A 42 -15.69 -5.48 5.46
N THR A 43 -15.10 -6.68 5.38
CA THR A 43 -14.71 -7.48 6.55
C THR A 43 -13.30 -7.19 7.04
N SER A 44 -12.41 -6.75 6.15
CA SER A 44 -11.03 -6.39 6.49
C SER A 44 -10.55 -5.21 5.63
N ARG A 45 -9.42 -4.63 6.04
CA ARG A 45 -8.80 -3.47 5.41
C ARG A 45 -7.32 -3.73 5.31
N GLU A 46 -6.76 -3.56 4.12
CA GLU A 46 -5.36 -3.91 3.86
C GLU A 46 -4.61 -2.68 3.38
N MET A 47 -3.43 -2.45 3.92
CA MET A 47 -2.41 -1.63 3.27
C MET A 47 -1.57 -2.54 2.41
N ILE A 48 -1.62 -2.33 1.09
CA ILE A 48 -0.98 -3.18 0.10
C ILE A 48 0.12 -2.39 -0.61
N TYR A 49 1.33 -2.89 -0.57
CA TYR A 49 2.50 -2.24 -1.14
C TYR A 49 2.96 -2.91 -2.44
N TYR A 50 3.19 -2.08 -3.46
CA TYR A 50 3.78 -2.46 -4.74
C TYR A 50 5.04 -1.64 -4.97
N SER A 51 6.14 -2.27 -5.37
CA SER A 51 7.38 -1.57 -5.74
C SER A 51 7.35 -1.02 -7.17
N GLY A 52 6.19 -1.02 -7.82
CA GLY A 52 5.97 -0.68 -9.21
C GLY A 52 4.47 -0.64 -9.50
N ASP A 53 4.10 -0.87 -10.75
CA ASP A 53 2.70 -0.81 -11.18
C ASP A 53 1.79 -1.81 -10.48
N VAL A 54 0.59 -1.36 -10.13
CA VAL A 54 -0.43 -2.20 -9.49
C VAL A 54 -1.19 -3.01 -10.53
N TRP A 55 -1.55 -2.40 -11.66
CA TRP A 55 -2.27 -3.07 -12.75
C TRP A 55 -1.35 -3.42 -13.91
N THR A 56 -1.58 -4.57 -14.54
CA THR A 56 -0.71 -5.07 -15.64
C THR A 56 -0.98 -4.39 -16.99
N GLY A 57 -2.14 -3.73 -17.12
CA GLY A 57 -2.67 -3.25 -18.39
C GLY A 57 -3.59 -4.22 -19.12
N ASN A 58 -3.63 -5.49 -18.71
CA ASN A 58 -4.51 -6.51 -19.29
C ASN A 58 -5.83 -6.60 -18.51
N GLY A 59 -6.86 -5.87 -18.95
CA GLY A 59 -8.17 -5.90 -18.29
C GLY A 59 -8.11 -5.47 -16.81
N LEU A 60 -8.58 -6.34 -15.91
CA LEU A 60 -8.63 -6.10 -14.46
C LEU A 60 -7.43 -6.72 -13.72
N GLU A 61 -6.46 -7.28 -14.44
CA GLU A 61 -5.32 -7.96 -13.84
C GLU A 61 -4.40 -7.00 -13.09
N THR A 62 -3.95 -7.46 -11.92
CA THR A 62 -2.98 -6.78 -11.08
C THR A 62 -1.70 -7.58 -10.95
N ASN A 63 -0.59 -6.86 -10.73
CA ASN A 63 0.66 -7.47 -10.32
C ASN A 63 0.52 -8.08 -8.92
N ARG A 64 1.47 -8.93 -8.52
CA ARG A 64 1.52 -9.43 -7.15
C ARG A 64 2.06 -8.33 -6.23
N PRO A 65 1.43 -8.04 -5.08
CA PRO A 65 1.96 -7.12 -4.11
C PRO A 65 3.26 -7.65 -3.49
N LYS A 66 4.18 -6.74 -3.19
CA LYS A 66 5.44 -7.08 -2.53
C LYS A 66 5.24 -7.26 -1.02
N MET A 67 4.36 -6.46 -0.43
CA MET A 67 4.01 -6.54 0.99
C MET A 67 2.54 -6.20 1.21
N MET A 68 1.98 -6.72 2.29
CA MET A 68 0.61 -6.44 2.70
C MET A 68 0.53 -6.53 4.22
N VAL A 69 -0.31 -5.70 4.83
CA VAL A 69 -0.65 -5.79 6.23
C VAL A 69 -2.12 -5.44 6.45
N ASN A 70 -2.76 -6.20 7.33
CA ASN A 70 -4.10 -5.89 7.79
C ASN A 70 -4.07 -4.68 8.70
N VAL A 71 -4.97 -3.73 8.44
CA VAL A 71 -5.21 -2.57 9.27
C VAL A 71 -6.42 -2.86 10.17
N PRO A 72 -6.20 -3.02 11.49
CA PRO A 72 -7.29 -3.33 12.40
C PRO A 72 -8.34 -2.21 12.44
N TRP A 73 -9.60 -2.59 12.56
CA TRP A 73 -10.69 -1.63 12.70
C TRP A 73 -10.74 -1.08 14.13
N SER A 74 -10.64 0.24 14.29
CA SER A 74 -10.74 0.90 15.60
C SER A 74 -12.15 1.35 15.98
N GLY A 75 -13.18 0.93 15.22
CA GLY A 75 -14.57 1.38 15.38
C GLY A 75 -14.99 2.50 14.44
N GLN A 76 -14.06 3.13 13.72
CA GLN A 76 -14.33 4.05 12.61
C GLN A 76 -13.68 3.53 11.32
N TYR A 77 -14.32 3.81 10.17
CA TYR A 77 -13.79 3.42 8.87
C TYR A 77 -12.35 3.95 8.73
N PRO A 78 -11.36 3.07 8.54
CA PRO A 78 -10.01 3.39 8.97
C PRO A 78 -9.42 4.56 8.22
N TRP A 79 -9.62 4.64 6.91
CA TRP A 79 -8.96 5.63 6.08
C TRP A 79 -9.25 7.08 6.51
N GLY A 80 -10.40 7.36 7.15
CA GLY A 80 -10.77 8.70 7.63
C GLY A 80 -10.49 8.98 9.11
N GLN A 81 -9.71 8.15 9.81
CA GLN A 81 -9.50 8.31 11.26
C GLN A 81 -8.77 9.61 11.62
N LYS A 82 -9.20 10.23 12.72
CA LYS A 82 -8.53 11.41 13.28
C LYS A 82 -7.10 11.05 13.70
N GLY A 83 -6.13 11.80 13.19
CA GLY A 83 -4.71 11.51 13.42
C GLY A 83 -4.08 10.57 12.39
N GLY A 84 -4.84 10.15 11.38
CA GLY A 84 -4.37 9.25 10.33
C GLY A 84 -4.35 7.79 10.76
N VAL A 85 -4.01 6.92 9.81
CA VAL A 85 -3.85 5.48 10.03
C VAL A 85 -2.40 5.13 9.85
N SER A 86 -1.83 4.36 10.78
CA SER A 86 -0.48 3.83 10.63
C SER A 86 -0.47 2.31 10.67
N ALA A 87 0.39 1.69 9.87
CA ALA A 87 0.65 0.27 9.94
C ALA A 87 2.13 -0.04 9.65
N THR A 88 2.64 -1.06 10.33
CA THR A 88 4.01 -1.56 10.13
C THR A 88 3.99 -2.69 9.12
N MET A 89 4.72 -2.52 8.02
CA MET A 89 4.90 -3.51 6.97
C MET A 89 5.81 -4.66 7.45
N PRO A 90 5.78 -5.84 6.78
CA PRO A 90 6.64 -6.98 7.11
C PRO A 90 8.14 -6.69 7.12
N ASN A 91 8.61 -5.68 6.38
CA ASN A 91 10.01 -5.25 6.38
C ASN A 91 10.37 -4.26 7.51
N GLY A 92 9.41 -3.92 8.37
CA GLY A 92 9.57 -2.95 9.46
C GLY A 92 9.37 -1.48 9.05
N ASP A 93 9.04 -1.18 7.79
CA ASP A 93 8.65 0.16 7.38
C ASP A 93 7.28 0.52 7.98
N VAL A 94 7.10 1.77 8.37
CA VAL A 94 5.83 2.26 8.92
C VAL A 94 5.25 3.23 7.92
N PHE A 95 4.09 2.88 7.36
CA PHE A 95 3.30 3.81 6.58
C PHE A 95 2.30 4.52 7.48
N THR A 96 2.25 5.84 7.38
CA THR A 96 1.24 6.69 8.00
C THR A 96 0.47 7.41 6.91
N VAL A 97 -0.85 7.27 6.89
CA VAL A 97 -1.72 7.87 5.88
C VAL A 97 -2.74 8.81 6.50
N HIS A 98 -2.96 9.95 5.87
CA HIS A 98 -4.00 10.89 6.25
C HIS A 98 -4.90 11.14 5.05
N ILE A 99 -6.16 10.77 5.16
CA ILE A 99 -7.14 10.88 4.07
C ILE A 99 -8.33 11.73 4.52
N ASN A 100 -8.81 12.57 3.61
CA ASN A 100 -10.12 13.18 3.69
C ASN A 100 -11.14 12.30 2.93
N PRO A 101 -11.98 11.53 3.64
CA PRO A 101 -12.92 10.60 3.01
C PRO A 101 -14.09 11.28 2.29
N ALA A 102 -14.23 12.61 2.39
CA ALA A 102 -15.25 13.36 1.66
C ALA A 102 -14.90 13.57 0.18
N ILE A 103 -13.65 13.32 -0.20
CA ILE A 103 -13.17 13.49 -1.57
C ILE A 103 -13.61 12.30 -2.42
N LYS A 104 -14.25 12.58 -3.56
CA LYS A 104 -14.74 11.57 -4.50
C LYS A 104 -13.70 11.23 -5.56
N ASP A 105 -13.85 10.07 -6.17
CA ASP A 105 -12.99 9.62 -7.26
C ASP A 105 -13.00 10.57 -8.47
N PRO A 106 -11.91 10.64 -9.25
CA PRO A 106 -10.56 10.14 -8.95
C PRO A 106 -9.65 11.27 -8.43
N ASN A 107 -10.00 11.91 -7.30
CA ASN A 107 -9.33 13.14 -6.85
C ASN A 107 -8.34 12.92 -5.70
N ALA A 108 -7.37 13.82 -5.59
CA ALA A 108 -6.40 13.85 -4.49
C ALA A 108 -7.13 14.00 -3.15
N ALA A 109 -7.01 12.96 -2.31
CA ALA A 109 -7.75 12.83 -1.07
C ALA A 109 -6.86 12.94 0.17
N GLY A 110 -5.53 12.85 0.02
CA GLY A 110 -4.63 12.89 1.17
C GLY A 110 -3.21 12.50 0.82
N ASP A 111 -2.45 12.09 1.82
CA ASP A 111 -1.02 11.83 1.70
C ASP A 111 -0.61 10.63 2.56
N ALA A 112 0.44 9.93 2.13
CA ALA A 112 1.07 8.84 2.86
C ALA A 112 2.57 9.09 3.01
N TRP A 113 3.07 8.89 4.23
CA TRP A 113 4.48 9.00 4.60
C TRP A 113 5.00 7.64 5.03
N HIS A 114 6.28 7.40 4.82
CA HIS A 114 6.97 6.26 5.37
C HIS A 114 8.40 6.61 5.80
N LYS A 115 9.05 5.74 6.58
CA LYS A 115 10.23 6.09 7.38
C LYS A 115 11.46 6.46 6.54
N TYR A 116 11.53 6.01 5.29
CA TYR A 116 12.73 6.12 4.46
C TYR A 116 12.77 7.38 3.58
N GLU A 117 11.62 7.93 3.17
CA GLU A 117 11.53 9.13 2.31
C GLU A 117 10.51 10.16 2.85
N LEU A 118 10.73 10.66 4.08
CA LEU A 118 9.81 11.60 4.74
C LEU A 118 9.59 12.92 3.98
N ASP A 119 10.58 13.35 3.19
CA ASP A 119 10.52 14.55 2.35
C ASP A 119 9.76 14.35 1.04
N LYS A 120 9.38 13.10 0.72
CA LYS A 120 8.65 12.72 -0.50
C LYS A 120 7.43 11.88 -0.14
N PRO A 121 6.35 12.51 0.38
CA PRO A 121 5.12 11.77 0.61
C PRO A 121 4.51 11.28 -0.70
N LEU A 122 3.89 10.10 -0.63
CA LEU A 122 3.03 9.59 -1.69
C LEU A 122 1.71 10.38 -1.64
N LYS A 123 1.31 10.97 -2.77
CA LYS A 123 -0.01 11.60 -2.86
C LYS A 123 -1.08 10.51 -3.00
N CYS A 124 -2.08 10.53 -2.13
CA CYS A 124 -3.20 9.57 -2.15
C CYS A 124 -4.40 10.12 -2.89
N TYR A 125 -4.95 9.32 -3.80
CA TYR A 125 -6.14 9.64 -4.59
C TYR A 125 -7.27 8.71 -4.20
N SER A 126 -8.49 9.24 -4.05
CA SER A 126 -9.70 8.42 -3.99
C SER A 126 -9.84 7.71 -5.31
N TYR A 127 -9.88 6.39 -5.30
CA TYR A 127 -9.92 5.59 -6.51
C TYR A 127 -10.49 4.21 -6.19
N HIS A 128 -11.78 4.02 -6.45
CA HIS A 128 -12.49 2.78 -6.18
C HIS A 128 -12.43 1.86 -7.39
N TYR A 129 -11.57 0.85 -7.31
CA TYR A 129 -11.42 -0.15 -8.36
C TYR A 129 -11.45 -1.56 -7.78
N ASN A 130 -12.24 -2.43 -8.39
CA ASN A 130 -12.46 -3.78 -7.91
C ASN A 130 -11.31 -4.73 -8.24
N TRP A 131 -11.24 -5.83 -7.50
CA TRP A 131 -10.39 -6.99 -7.78
C TRP A 131 -8.89 -6.71 -7.72
N VAL A 132 -8.45 -5.82 -6.84
CA VAL A 132 -7.04 -5.45 -6.70
C VAL A 132 -6.21 -6.63 -6.19
N TYR A 133 -6.74 -7.40 -5.26
CA TYR A 133 -6.08 -8.58 -4.72
C TYR A 133 -7.10 -9.56 -4.14
N ARG A 134 -6.78 -10.85 -4.13
CA ARG A 134 -7.56 -11.89 -3.45
C ARG A 134 -6.77 -12.41 -2.27
N LEU A 135 -7.34 -12.28 -1.08
CA LEU A 135 -6.77 -12.80 0.16
C LEU A 135 -6.75 -14.34 0.16
N ASP A 136 -5.90 -14.92 1.00
CA ASP A 136 -5.77 -16.38 1.14
C ASP A 136 -7.06 -17.05 1.62
N ASP A 137 -7.89 -16.32 2.37
CA ASP A 137 -9.23 -16.76 2.78
C ASP A 137 -10.29 -16.64 1.66
N GLY A 138 -9.86 -16.29 0.45
CA GLY A 138 -10.66 -16.22 -0.76
C GLY A 138 -11.40 -14.90 -0.96
N LYS A 139 -11.36 -13.95 -0.01
CA LYS A 139 -12.04 -12.67 -0.12
C LYS A 139 -11.33 -11.75 -1.10
N TRP A 140 -12.13 -11.03 -1.89
CA TRP A 140 -11.61 -10.05 -2.83
C TRP A 140 -11.51 -8.67 -2.21
N CYS A 141 -10.46 -7.95 -2.58
CA CYS A 141 -10.17 -6.59 -2.21
C CYS A 141 -10.46 -5.63 -3.36
N SER A 142 -11.05 -4.49 -3.02
CA SER A 142 -11.17 -3.33 -3.89
C SER A 142 -10.31 -2.20 -3.32
N SER A 143 -9.69 -1.42 -4.20
CA SER A 143 -9.04 -0.18 -3.78
C SER A 143 -10.09 0.80 -3.27
N ALA A 144 -9.75 1.54 -2.22
CA ALA A 144 -10.43 2.76 -1.80
C ALA A 144 -9.57 3.98 -2.14
N TYR A 145 -8.25 3.86 -1.92
CA TYR A 145 -7.28 4.90 -2.26
C TYR A 145 -6.02 4.31 -2.88
N VAL A 146 -5.40 5.08 -3.78
CA VAL A 146 -4.10 4.76 -4.38
C VAL A 146 -3.14 5.90 -4.10
N CYS A 147 -2.07 5.61 -3.36
CA CYS A 147 -1.01 6.56 -3.05
C CYS A 147 0.23 6.30 -3.91
N ASN A 148 0.73 7.34 -4.58
CA ASN A 148 1.84 7.23 -5.53
C ASN A 148 2.61 8.56 -5.68
N HIS A 149 3.79 8.49 -6.32
CA HIS A 149 4.63 9.66 -6.62
C HIS A 149 4.31 10.33 -7.97
N ARG A 150 3.31 9.84 -8.72
CA ARG A 150 3.03 10.27 -10.11
C ARG A 150 2.32 11.63 -10.20
N GLY A 151 1.80 12.16 -9.09
CA GLY A 151 1.07 13.43 -9.07
C GLY A 151 -0.31 13.37 -9.72
N GLN A 152 -0.83 12.16 -9.97
CA GLN A 152 -2.19 11.93 -10.47
C GLN A 152 -2.77 10.64 -9.93
N ALA A 153 -4.11 10.52 -10.00
CA ALA A 153 -4.76 9.24 -9.77
C ALA A 153 -4.16 8.19 -10.71
N TYR A 154 -3.99 6.97 -10.21
CA TYR A 154 -3.34 5.94 -10.99
C TYR A 154 -4.18 5.63 -12.23
N VAL A 155 -3.57 5.86 -13.40
CA VAL A 155 -4.15 5.44 -14.68
C VAL A 155 -3.54 4.09 -15.00
N LYS A 156 -4.42 3.10 -15.20
CA LYS A 156 -4.02 1.77 -15.66
C LYS A 156 -3.13 1.91 -16.91
N PRO A 157 -1.97 1.24 -16.97
CA PRO A 157 -1.19 1.20 -18.20
C PRO A 157 -2.05 0.69 -19.34
N GLU A 158 -2.08 1.38 -20.48
CA GLU A 158 -2.70 0.82 -21.67
C GLU A 158 -1.89 -0.40 -22.11
N LYS A 159 -2.58 -1.43 -22.62
CA LYS A 159 -1.88 -2.56 -23.23
C LYS A 159 -1.05 -2.00 -24.39
N PRO A 160 0.25 -2.35 -24.52
CA PRO A 160 0.99 -1.99 -25.72
C PRO A 160 0.20 -2.50 -26.93
N GLU A 161 -0.14 -1.63 -27.89
CA GLU A 161 -0.69 -2.09 -29.16
C GLU A 161 0.32 -3.07 -29.76
N VAL A 162 -0.08 -4.33 -29.90
CA VAL A 162 0.70 -5.29 -30.69
C VAL A 162 0.66 -4.75 -32.12
N PRO A 163 1.81 -4.43 -32.74
CA PRO A 163 1.83 -4.02 -34.14
C PRO A 163 1.10 -5.10 -34.93
N LYS A 164 0.09 -4.73 -35.71
CA LYS A 164 -0.52 -5.66 -36.66
C LYS A 164 0.62 -6.15 -37.55
N CYS A 165 0.93 -7.44 -37.48
CA CYS A 165 1.72 -8.06 -38.52
C CYS A 165 0.86 -7.98 -39.77
N ASP A 166 1.12 -7.00 -40.63
CA ASP A 166 0.53 -6.95 -41.95
C ASP A 166 0.98 -8.22 -42.67
N ALA A 167 0.01 -9.09 -42.97
CA ALA A 167 0.23 -10.30 -43.71
C ALA A 167 0.78 -9.93 -45.09
N LEU A 168 2.04 -10.30 -45.33
CA LEU A 168 2.66 -10.32 -46.66
C LEU A 168 2.04 -11.44 -47.51
#